data_AF-A0A1Y5K7E3-F1
#
_entry.id   AF-A0A1Y5K7E3-F1
#
_cell.length_a   1.000
_cell.length_b   1.000
_cell.length_c   1.000
_cell.angle_alpha   90.00
_cell.angle_beta   90.00
_cell.angle_gamma   90.00
#
_symmetry.space_group_name_H-M   'P 1'
#
loop_
_entity.id
_entity.type
_entity.pdbx_description
1 polymer ?
#
loop_
_entity_poly.entity_id
_entity_poly.type
_entity_poly.pdbx_seq_one_letter_code
_entity_poly.pdbx_strand_id
1 'polypeptide(L)'
;MSLLKIIIILSLILLPSIGYCSEIDWREKTIEHIRLNIVLFTNITIICLTLLATMVYFRAMKTKNKLMSAQSLMDPLTNTLNRRGLHQRLDLLSDKDGILLIADIDNFKSINDRFGHNTGDKVLLRVADTLHKQVRSQDIVSRYGGRRIFYFLCPPAL
;
A
#
# COMPACT_ATOMS: atom_id res chain seq x y z
N MET A 1 -8.22 13.66 9.28
CA MET A 1 -8.09 15.04 8.76
C MET A 1 -7.33 14.96 7.44
N SER A 2 -7.92 15.37 6.31
CA SER A 2 -7.31 15.18 4.98
C SER A 2 -6.04 16.04 4.81
N LEU A 3 -5.05 15.55 4.06
CA LEU A 3 -3.79 16.25 3.75
C LEU A 3 -4.04 17.67 3.21
N LEU A 4 -5.11 17.83 2.42
CA LEU A 4 -5.57 19.10 1.89
C LEU A 4 -5.92 20.12 3.00
N LYS A 5 -6.56 19.68 4.09
CA LYS A 5 -6.87 20.57 5.23
C LYS A 5 -5.61 21.05 5.94
N ILE A 6 -4.57 20.22 6.03
CA ILE A 6 -3.30 20.59 6.65
C ILE A 6 -2.58 21.65 5.80
N ILE A 7 -2.57 21.49 4.46
CA ILE A 7 -1.98 22.46 3.54
C ILE A 7 -2.72 23.81 3.57
N ILE A 8 -4.05 23.78 3.66
CA ILE A 8 -4.88 25.00 3.77
C ILE A 8 -4.60 25.72 5.09
N ILE A 9 -4.48 25.00 6.20
CA ILE A 9 -4.17 25.61 7.51
C ILE A 9 -2.76 26.21 7.49
N LEU A 10 -1.78 25.51 6.91
CA LEU A 10 -0.41 26.00 6.76
C LEU A 10 -0.33 27.31 5.95
N SER A 11 -1.02 27.35 4.80
CA SER A 11 -1.05 28.55 3.95
C SER A 11 -1.71 29.74 4.64
N LEU A 12 -2.79 29.52 5.41
CA LEU A 12 -3.46 30.55 6.20
C LEU A 12 -2.60 31.10 7.35
N ILE A 13 -1.75 30.28 7.97
CA ILE A 13 -0.83 30.73 9.04
C ILE A 13 0.37 31.49 8.46
N LEU A 14 0.81 31.16 7.24
CA LEU A 14 1.93 31.82 6.56
C LEU A 14 1.54 33.15 5.91
N LEU A 15 0.30 33.31 5.45
CA LEU A 15 -0.23 34.51 4.78
C LEU A 15 0.02 35.84 5.54
N PRO A 16 -0.21 35.95 6.86
CA PRO A 16 0.08 37.16 7.64
C PRO A 16 1.55 37.56 7.65
N SER A 17 2.47 36.59 7.55
CA SER A 17 3.91 36.88 7.55
C SER A 17 4.43 37.48 6.23
N ILE A 18 3.70 37.24 5.13
CA ILE A 18 4.02 37.82 3.81
C ILE A 18 3.64 39.31 3.78
N GLY A 19 2.47 39.67 4.32
CA GLY A 19 2.04 41.07 4.42
C GLY A 19 2.90 41.91 5.38
N TYR A 20 3.49 41.28 6.39
CA TYR A 20 4.38 41.96 7.34
C TYR A 20 5.72 42.36 6.70
N CYS A 21 6.25 41.59 5.74
CA CYS A 21 7.47 41.93 5.02
C CYS A 21 7.30 43.15 4.08
N SER A 22 6.08 43.47 3.65
CA SER A 22 5.83 44.59 2.72
C SER A 22 5.74 45.98 3.36
N GLU A 23 5.66 46.07 4.70
CA GLU A 23 5.49 47.34 5.43
C GLU A 23 6.76 47.81 6.17
N ILE A 24 7.93 47.22 5.87
CA ILE A 24 9.19 47.48 6.58
C ILE A 24 9.74 48.89 6.26
N ASP A 25 9.80 49.76 7.28
CA ASP A 25 10.50 51.07 7.22
C ASP A 25 11.96 50.94 7.70
N TRP A 26 12.91 51.27 6.82
CA TRP A 26 14.34 50.96 6.96
C TRP A 26 15.10 51.84 7.97
N ARG A 27 14.44 52.78 8.65
CA ARG A 27 15.08 53.69 9.62
C ARG A 27 15.25 53.09 11.02
N GLU A 28 14.45 52.10 11.43
CA GLU A 28 14.56 51.39 12.73
C GLU A 28 15.12 49.95 12.57
N LYS A 29 16.32 49.83 11.98
CA LYS A 29 16.90 48.53 11.57
C LYS A 29 16.88 47.42 12.64
N THR A 30 17.14 47.74 13.91
CA THR A 30 17.26 46.71 14.97
C THR A 30 15.93 46.02 15.29
N ILE A 31 14.84 46.79 15.38
CA ILE A 31 13.51 46.23 15.71
C ILE A 31 12.98 45.38 14.55
N GLU A 32 13.20 45.83 13.32
CA GLU A 32 12.81 45.10 12.11
C GLU A 32 13.58 43.78 11.94
N HIS A 33 14.89 43.77 12.22
CA HIS A 33 15.66 42.52 12.21
C HIS A 33 15.17 41.52 13.27
N ILE A 34 14.82 41.98 14.48
CA ILE A 34 14.29 41.10 15.53
C ILE A 34 12.95 40.50 15.10
N ARG A 35 12.05 41.32 14.56
CA ARG A 35 10.73 40.88 14.07
C ARG A 35 10.85 39.84 12.96
N LEU A 36 11.70 40.10 11.96
CA LEU A 36 11.93 39.16 10.86
C LEU A 36 12.47 37.81 11.35
N ASN A 37 13.42 37.82 12.29
CA ASN A 37 13.96 36.58 12.85
C ASN A 37 12.90 35.78 13.63
N ILE A 38 12.02 36.45 14.39
CA ILE A 38 10.91 35.80 15.09
C ILE A 38 9.98 35.12 14.08
N VAL A 39 9.61 35.81 13.00
CA VAL A 39 8.74 35.28 11.94
C VAL A 39 9.36 34.09 11.21
N LEU A 40 10.65 34.17 10.86
CA LEU A 40 11.35 33.07 10.22
C LEU A 40 11.43 31.85 11.15
N PHE A 41 11.74 32.07 12.42
CA PHE A 41 11.83 31.01 13.41
C PHE A 41 10.49 30.30 13.63
N THR A 42 9.38 31.05 13.76
CA THR A 42 8.05 30.47 13.92
C THR A 42 7.63 29.68 12.68
N ASN A 43 7.88 30.19 11.47
CA ASN A 43 7.57 29.49 10.22
C ASN A 43 8.38 28.20 10.06
N ILE A 44 9.68 28.22 10.34
CA ILE A 44 10.52 27.02 10.32
C ILE A 44 10.00 26.00 11.33
N THR A 45 9.62 26.45 12.54
CA THR A 45 9.09 25.57 13.59
C THR A 45 7.80 24.88 13.14
N ILE A 46 6.88 25.63 12.52
CA ILE A 46 5.62 25.09 11.99
C ILE A 46 5.88 24.07 10.87
N ILE A 47 6.79 24.36 9.94
CA ILE A 47 7.18 23.44 8.87
C ILE A 47 7.77 22.15 9.46
N CYS A 48 8.67 22.25 10.43
CA CYS A 48 9.26 21.10 11.10
C CYS A 48 8.22 20.23 11.80
N LEU A 49 7.28 20.84 12.54
CA LEU A 49 6.21 20.12 13.24
C LEU A 49 5.26 19.41 12.26
N THR A 50 4.94 20.06 11.13
CA THR A 50 4.06 19.45 10.12
C THR A 50 4.74 18.32 9.34
N LEU A 51 6.02 18.45 9.01
CA LEU A 51 6.81 17.36 8.43
C LEU A 51 6.91 16.17 9.40
N LEU A 52 7.14 16.43 10.69
CA LEU A 52 7.15 15.37 11.71
C LEU A 52 5.79 14.67 11.80
N ALA A 53 4.69 15.43 11.89
CA ALA A 53 3.34 14.89 11.97
C ALA A 53 2.97 14.05 10.75
N THR A 54 3.31 14.51 9.54
CA THR A 54 3.07 13.75 8.30
C THR A 54 3.91 12.47 8.25
N MET A 55 5.19 12.50 8.64
CA MET A 55 6.03 11.29 8.73
C MET A 55 5.45 10.26 9.70
N VAL A 56 5.01 10.69 10.90
CA VAL A 56 4.37 9.82 11.89
C VAL A 56 3.07 9.22 11.32
N TYR A 57 2.24 10.03 10.67
CA TYR A 57 1.02 9.58 10.02
C TYR A 57 1.28 8.52 8.94
N PHE A 58 2.25 8.75 8.06
CA PHE A 58 2.63 7.79 7.02
C PHE A 58 3.14 6.48 7.61
N ARG A 59 3.94 6.53 8.68
CA ARG A 59 4.39 5.33 9.39
C ARG A 59 3.22 4.56 9.99
N ALA A 60 2.30 5.24 10.67
CA ALA A 60 1.11 4.61 11.25
C ALA A 60 0.24 3.94 10.18
N MET A 61 0.00 4.62 9.05
CA MET A 61 -0.77 4.07 7.93
C MET A 61 -0.08 2.86 7.30
N LYS A 62 1.24 2.89 7.12
CA LYS A 62 2.00 1.76 6.58
C LYS A 62 1.89 0.53 7.49
N THR A 63 1.95 0.73 8.81
CA THR A 63 1.77 -0.36 9.79
C THR A 63 0.35 -0.90 9.76
N LYS A 64 -0.66 -0.02 9.73
CA LYS A 64 -2.06 -0.44 9.62
C LYS A 64 -2.31 -1.25 8.33
N ASN A 65 -1.81 -0.78 7.20
CA ASN A 65 -1.93 -1.49 5.93
C ASN A 65 -1.24 -2.85 5.98
N LYS A 66 -0.04 -2.95 6.59
CA LYS A 66 0.64 -4.23 6.79
C LYS A 66 -0.16 -5.20 7.66
N LEU A 67 -0.79 -4.71 8.73
CA LEU A 67 -1.62 -5.53 9.61
C LEU A 67 -2.88 -6.01 8.89
N MET A 68 -3.56 -5.11 8.15
CA MET A 68 -4.73 -5.47 7.35
C MET A 68 -4.37 -6.44 6.23
N SER A 69 -3.27 -6.20 5.51
CA SER A 69 -2.80 -7.14 4.48
C SER A 69 -2.37 -8.48 5.08
N ALA A 70 -1.78 -8.46 6.28
CA ALA A 70 -1.45 -9.67 6.99
C ALA A 70 -2.74 -10.44 7.32
N GLN A 71 -3.81 -9.78 7.77
CA GLN A 71 -5.08 -10.45 8.07
C GLN A 71 -5.88 -10.88 6.83
N SER A 72 -5.52 -10.39 5.63
CA SER A 72 -6.16 -10.83 4.39
C SER A 72 -5.90 -12.32 4.14
N LEU A 73 -6.95 -13.05 3.76
CA LEU A 73 -6.87 -14.42 3.25
C LEU A 73 -6.74 -14.45 1.72
N MET A 74 -6.91 -13.29 1.06
CA MET A 74 -6.87 -13.15 -0.40
C MET A 74 -5.55 -12.53 -0.86
N ASP A 75 -5.08 -12.94 -2.03
CA ASP A 75 -4.00 -12.28 -2.77
C ASP A 75 -4.53 -11.00 -3.40
N PRO A 76 -3.90 -9.83 -3.14
CA PRO A 76 -4.42 -8.54 -3.62
C PRO A 76 -4.30 -8.34 -5.13
N LEU A 77 -3.46 -9.11 -5.83
CA LEU A 77 -3.32 -9.00 -7.28
C LEU A 77 -4.35 -9.90 -7.97
N THR A 78 -4.37 -11.19 -7.63
CA THR A 78 -5.17 -12.18 -8.38
C THR A 78 -6.57 -12.40 -7.82
N ASN A 79 -6.87 -11.87 -6.62
CA ASN A 79 -8.11 -12.13 -5.89
C ASN A 79 -8.41 -13.63 -5.69
N THR A 80 -7.35 -14.44 -5.64
CA THR A 80 -7.39 -15.85 -5.23
C THR A 80 -7.07 -15.94 -3.74
N LEU A 81 -7.21 -17.11 -3.10
CA LEU A 81 -6.63 -17.26 -1.76
C LEU A 81 -5.12 -16.98 -1.81
N ASN A 82 -4.58 -16.45 -0.73
CA ASN A 82 -3.14 -16.42 -0.51
C ASN A 82 -2.72 -17.68 0.27
N ARG A 83 -1.40 -17.86 0.46
CA ARG A 83 -0.85 -18.98 1.25
C ARG A 83 -1.58 -19.23 2.57
N ARG A 84 -1.95 -18.17 3.31
CA ARG A 84 -2.66 -18.31 4.58
C ARG A 84 -4.10 -18.75 4.38
N GLY A 85 -4.81 -18.14 3.43
CA GLY A 85 -6.16 -18.53 3.05
C GLY A 85 -6.25 -20.00 2.65
N LEU A 86 -5.26 -20.48 1.87
CA LEU A 86 -5.17 -21.90 1.52
C LEU A 86 -5.02 -22.79 2.75
N HIS A 87 -4.06 -22.51 3.64
CA HIS A 87 -3.86 -23.32 4.84
C HIS A 87 -5.14 -23.39 5.69
N GLN A 88 -5.77 -22.25 5.95
CA GLN A 88 -7.02 -22.23 6.71
C GLN A 88 -8.13 -23.02 6.03
N ARG A 89 -8.20 -23.02 4.70
CA ARG A 89 -9.22 -23.78 3.97
C ARG A 89 -8.92 -25.27 3.94
N LEU A 90 -7.64 -25.66 3.86
CA LEU A 90 -7.21 -27.05 3.96
C LEU A 90 -7.46 -27.62 5.36
N ASP A 91 -7.25 -26.84 6.42
CA ASP A 91 -7.54 -27.26 7.80
C ASP A 91 -9.03 -27.59 7.98
N LEU A 92 -9.93 -26.85 7.31
CA LEU A 92 -11.37 -27.12 7.30
C LEU A 92 -11.78 -28.33 6.45
N LEU A 93 -10.86 -28.85 5.64
CA LEU A 93 -11.07 -29.96 4.72
C LEU A 93 -10.19 -31.16 5.08
N SER A 94 -9.63 -31.20 6.31
CA SER A 94 -8.74 -32.27 6.78
C SER A 94 -9.33 -33.67 6.60
N ASP A 95 -10.65 -33.77 6.69
CA ASP A 95 -11.38 -35.04 6.65
C ASP A 95 -11.91 -35.36 5.25
N LYS A 96 -11.51 -34.59 4.23
CA LYS A 96 -11.87 -34.81 2.84
C LYS A 96 -10.65 -35.27 2.05
N ASP A 97 -10.80 -36.35 1.30
CA ASP A 97 -9.82 -36.73 0.30
C ASP A 97 -9.74 -35.64 -0.78
N GLY A 98 -8.55 -35.45 -1.35
CA GLY A 98 -8.38 -34.56 -2.49
C GLY A 98 -6.96 -34.47 -3.04
N ILE A 99 -6.84 -33.79 -4.17
CA ILE A 99 -5.60 -33.67 -4.91
C ILE A 99 -5.11 -32.23 -4.80
N LEU A 100 -3.91 -32.05 -4.23
CA LEU A 100 -3.22 -30.78 -4.25
C LEU A 100 -2.28 -30.73 -5.46
N LEU A 101 -2.58 -29.82 -6.40
CA LEU A 101 -1.73 -29.53 -7.55
C LEU A 101 -0.93 -28.25 -7.29
N ILE A 102 0.35 -28.29 -7.70
CA ILE A 102 1.26 -27.15 -7.62
C ILE A 102 1.69 -26.82 -9.05
N ALA A 103 1.40 -25.59 -9.48
CA ALA A 103 1.80 -25.04 -10.77
C ALA A 103 2.79 -23.89 -10.59
N ASP A 104 3.80 -23.83 -11.43
CA ASP A 104 4.78 -22.74 -11.51
C ASP A 104 4.74 -22.17 -12.95
N ILE A 105 4.77 -20.85 -13.08
CA ILE A 105 4.80 -20.21 -14.40
C ILE A 105 6.23 -20.22 -14.92
N ASP A 106 6.48 -21.03 -15.95
CA ASP A 106 7.78 -21.14 -16.59
C ASP A 106 8.25 -19.79 -17.15
N ASN A 107 9.56 -19.54 -17.01
CA ASN A 107 10.23 -18.34 -17.52
C ASN A 107 9.63 -17.00 -17.04
N PHE A 108 8.86 -16.98 -15.95
CA PHE A 108 8.23 -15.77 -15.43
C PHE A 108 9.21 -14.62 -15.15
N LYS A 109 10.42 -14.95 -14.64
CA LYS A 109 11.48 -13.96 -14.42
C LYS A 109 11.91 -13.29 -15.73
N SER A 110 12.08 -14.08 -16.80
CA SER A 110 12.44 -13.55 -18.12
C SER A 110 11.37 -12.61 -18.68
N ILE A 111 10.09 -12.85 -18.40
CA ILE A 111 9.00 -11.93 -18.76
C ILE A 111 9.16 -10.60 -18.01
N ASN A 112 9.37 -10.66 -16.69
CA ASN A 112 9.59 -9.45 -15.88
C ASN A 112 10.82 -8.67 -16.33
N ASP A 113 11.92 -9.37 -16.63
CA ASP A 113 13.19 -8.75 -17.00
C ASP A 113 13.10 -8.06 -18.38
N ARG A 114 12.34 -8.62 -19.33
CA ARG A 114 12.18 -8.06 -20.69
C ARG A 114 11.07 -7.01 -20.82
N PHE A 115 9.97 -7.19 -20.09
CA PHE A 115 8.73 -6.41 -20.29
C PHE A 115 8.25 -5.68 -19.04
N GLY A 116 9.01 -5.75 -17.95
CA GLY A 116 8.71 -5.10 -16.67
C GLY A 116 7.66 -5.85 -15.83
N HIS A 117 7.66 -5.52 -14.54
CA HIS A 117 6.77 -6.16 -13.55
C HIS A 117 5.28 -6.00 -13.86
N ASN A 118 4.86 -4.86 -14.41
CA ASN A 118 3.47 -4.64 -14.81
C ASN A 118 2.99 -5.70 -15.84
N THR A 119 3.88 -6.17 -16.71
CA THR A 119 3.56 -7.22 -17.69
C THR A 119 3.48 -8.58 -17.01
N GLY A 120 4.39 -8.89 -16.07
CA GLY A 120 4.27 -10.09 -15.24
C GLY A 120 2.99 -10.14 -14.43
N ASP A 121 2.55 -8.99 -13.88
CA ASP A 121 1.30 -8.90 -13.14
C ASP A 121 0.07 -9.22 -14.02
N LYS A 122 0.08 -8.75 -15.28
CA LYS A 122 -0.95 -9.12 -16.27
C LYS A 122 -0.95 -10.63 -16.57
N VAL A 123 0.23 -11.25 -16.66
CA VAL A 123 0.34 -12.70 -16.84
C VAL A 123 -0.26 -13.45 -15.65
N LEU A 124 0.09 -13.04 -14.42
CA LEU A 124 -0.46 -13.63 -13.19
C LEU A 124 -1.98 -13.51 -13.12
N LEU A 125 -2.52 -12.32 -13.41
CA LEU A 125 -3.95 -12.07 -13.50
C LEU A 125 -4.62 -13.01 -14.50
N ARG A 126 -4.04 -13.15 -15.70
CA ARG A 126 -4.62 -13.98 -16.75
C ARG A 126 -4.58 -15.47 -16.39
N VAL A 127 -3.50 -15.93 -15.78
CA VAL A 127 -3.35 -17.31 -15.33
C VAL A 127 -4.37 -17.62 -14.23
N ALA A 128 -4.49 -16.75 -13.23
CA ALA A 128 -5.47 -16.90 -12.16
C ALA A 128 -6.92 -16.90 -12.67
N ASP A 129 -7.28 -15.98 -13.56
CA ASP A 129 -8.61 -15.91 -14.20
C ASP A 129 -8.91 -17.18 -15.01
N THR A 130 -7.92 -17.66 -15.78
CA THR A 130 -8.06 -18.90 -16.55
C THR A 130 -8.34 -20.06 -15.62
N LEU A 131 -7.59 -20.18 -14.54
CA LEU A 131 -7.73 -21.30 -13.62
C LEU A 131 -9.03 -21.23 -12.81
N HIS A 132 -9.46 -20.04 -12.38
CA HIS A 132 -10.77 -19.85 -11.77
C HIS A 132 -11.94 -20.31 -12.65
N LYS A 133 -11.82 -20.17 -13.97
CA LYS A 133 -12.84 -20.61 -14.94
C LYS A 133 -12.85 -22.11 -15.21
N GLN A 134 -11.74 -22.81 -14.92
CA GLN A 134 -11.60 -24.24 -15.19
C GLN A 134 -11.91 -25.12 -13.97
N VAL A 135 -11.94 -24.54 -12.78
CA VAL A 135 -12.23 -25.27 -11.53
C VAL A 135 -13.71 -25.17 -11.16
N ARG A 136 -14.20 -26.13 -10.37
CA ARG A 136 -15.57 -26.15 -9.86
C ARG A 136 -15.71 -25.19 -8.67
N SER A 137 -16.94 -24.89 -8.27
CA SER A 137 -17.22 -24.00 -7.13
C SER A 137 -16.67 -24.51 -5.79
N GLN A 138 -16.51 -25.82 -5.62
CA GLN A 138 -15.93 -26.41 -4.41
C GLN A 138 -14.39 -26.47 -4.41
N ASP A 139 -13.76 -26.26 -5.57
CA ASP A 139 -12.31 -26.33 -5.70
C ASP A 139 -11.68 -25.01 -5.22
N ILE A 140 -10.42 -25.10 -4.81
CA ILE A 140 -9.72 -23.96 -4.21
C ILE A 140 -8.57 -23.55 -5.12
N VAL A 141 -8.54 -22.27 -5.47
CA VAL A 141 -7.43 -21.62 -6.15
C VAL A 141 -6.69 -20.73 -5.17
N SER A 142 -5.37 -20.90 -5.08
CA SER A 142 -4.53 -20.09 -4.22
C SER A 142 -3.21 -19.68 -4.87
N ARG A 143 -2.85 -18.41 -4.77
CA ARG A 143 -1.49 -17.92 -5.06
C ARG A 143 -0.63 -18.03 -3.82
N TYR A 144 0.35 -18.93 -3.86
CA TYR A 144 1.19 -19.23 -2.69
C TYR A 144 2.47 -18.37 -2.62
N GLY A 145 2.88 -17.80 -3.76
CA GLY A 145 4.03 -16.91 -3.85
C GLY A 145 4.14 -16.25 -5.22
N GLY A 146 5.27 -15.57 -5.49
CA GLY A 146 5.46 -14.72 -6.67
C GLY A 146 4.92 -15.31 -7.98
N ARG A 147 5.46 -16.46 -8.41
CA ARG A 147 5.06 -17.17 -9.65
C ARG A 147 4.32 -18.50 -9.43
N ARG A 148 4.18 -18.93 -8.17
CA ARG A 148 3.66 -20.26 -7.81
C ARG A 148 2.19 -20.19 -7.44
N ILE A 149 1.41 -21.07 -8.03
CA ILE A 149 -0.03 -21.17 -7.81
C ILE A 149 -0.38 -22.61 -7.42
N PHE A 150 -1.21 -22.74 -6.40
CA PHE A 150 -1.66 -24.00 -5.83
C PHE A 150 -3.15 -24.15 -6.10
N TYR A 151 -3.57 -25.38 -6.36
CA TYR A 151 -4.95 -25.78 -6.55
C TYR A 151 -5.26 -26.98 -5.70
N PHE A 152 -6.35 -26.92 -4.94
CA PHE A 152 -6.90 -28.10 -4.28
C PHE A 152 -8.17 -28.51 -4.99
N LEU A 153 -8.18 -29.72 -5.53
CA LEU A 153 -9.32 -30.35 -6.18
C LEU A 153 -9.95 -31.33 -5.19
N CYS A 154 -11.20 -31.06 -4.80
CA CYS A 154 -11.98 -32.04 -4.06
C CYS A 154 -12.50 -33.08 -5.06
N PRO A 155 -12.24 -34.39 -4.89
CA PRO A 155 -12.84 -35.42 -5.70
C PRO A 155 -14.37 -35.29 -5.58
N PRO A 156 -15.12 -35.56 -6.65
CA PRO A 156 -16.57 -35.64 -6.52
C PRO A 156 -16.92 -36.66 -5.44
N ALA A 157 -17.90 -36.34 -4.60
CA ALA A 157 -18.49 -37.34 -3.71
C ALA A 157 -19.01 -38.47 -4.60
N LEU A 158 -18.50 -39.69 -4.36
CA LEU A 158 -18.99 -40.92 -5.00
C LEU A 158 -20.43 -41.18 -4.60
#